data_AF-A0A562LYT5-F1
#
_entry.id   AF-A0A562LYT5-F1
#
_cell.length_a   1.000
_cell.length_b   1.000
_cell.length_c   1.000
_cell.angle_alpha   90.00
_cell.angle_beta   90.00
_cell.angle_gamma   90.00
#
_symmetry.space_group_name_H-M   'P 1'
#
loop_
_entity.id
_entity.type
_entity.pdbx_description
1 polymer ?
#
loop_
_entity_poly.entity_id
_entity_poly.type
_entity_poly.pdbx_seq_one_letter_code
_entity_poly.pdbx_strand_id
1 'polypeptide(L)' 'MTGPHAAAVYAAQFSPRVDELTKPLPDAGDAFAAMLADLARDPQPERVERALVRLEGIRQHLHRLHGALTRGDGADGR' A
#
# COMPACT_ATOMS: atom_id res chain seq x y z
N MET A 1 -20.85 1.57 -27.71
CA MET A 1 -21.22 1.82 -26.30
C MET A 1 -20.54 0.83 -25.36
N THR A 2 -19.21 0.78 -25.36
CA THR A 2 -18.38 -0.06 -24.45
C THR A 2 -17.97 0.78 -23.23
N GLY A 3 -18.92 1.44 -22.58
CA GLY A 3 -18.64 2.55 -21.64
C GLY A 3 -18.41 2.15 -20.17
N PRO A 4 -19.20 1.25 -19.55
CA PRO A 4 -19.05 0.93 -18.12
C PRO A 4 -18.71 -0.54 -17.80
N HIS A 5 -19.18 -1.49 -18.59
CA HIS A 5 -19.03 -2.93 -18.28
C HIS A 5 -17.59 -3.43 -18.50
N ALA A 6 -16.92 -2.95 -19.56
CA ALA A 6 -15.52 -3.28 -19.83
C ALA A 6 -14.57 -2.73 -18.75
N ALA A 7 -14.87 -1.54 -18.21
CA ALA A 7 -14.10 -0.94 -17.11
C ALA A 7 -14.26 -1.73 -15.80
N ALA A 8 -15.46 -2.23 -15.50
CA ALA A 8 -15.71 -3.07 -14.32
C ALA A 8 -15.00 -4.43 -14.41
N VAL A 9 -15.03 -5.09 -15.57
CA VAL A 9 -14.32 -6.36 -15.79
C VAL A 9 -12.81 -6.16 -15.73
N TYR A 10 -12.28 -5.10 -16.34
CA TYR A 10 -10.87 -4.74 -16.24
C TYR A 10 -10.46 -4.45 -14.78
N ALA A 11 -11.26 -3.67 -14.05
CA ALA A 11 -10.99 -3.38 -12.65
C ALA A 11 -11.03 -4.64 -11.76
N ALA A 12 -11.94 -5.58 -12.02
CA ALA A 12 -12.00 -6.85 -11.28
C ALA A 12 -10.83 -7.78 -11.61
N GLN A 13 -10.41 -7.83 -12.88
CA GLN A 13 -9.36 -8.73 -13.34
C GLN A 13 -7.94 -8.24 -13.01
N PHE A 14 -7.74 -6.93 -12.89
CA PHE A 14 -6.45 -6.30 -12.62
C PHE A 14 -6.40 -5.57 -11.26
N SER A 15 -7.41 -5.73 -10.40
CA SER A 15 -7.32 -5.20 -9.04
C SER A 15 -6.32 -6.02 -8.23
N PRO A 16 -5.38 -5.36 -7.52
CA PRO A 16 -4.45 -6.05 -6.65
C PRO A 16 -5.22 -6.77 -5.54
N ARG A 17 -4.91 -8.05 -5.36
CA ARG A 17 -5.59 -8.89 -4.36
C ARG A 17 -5.07 -8.61 -2.95
N VAL A 18 -5.90 -8.87 -1.94
CA VAL A 18 -5.54 -8.69 -0.53
C VAL A 18 -4.23 -9.43 -0.22
N ASP A 19 -4.12 -10.70 -0.62
CA ASP A 19 -2.93 -11.52 -0.38
C ASP A 19 -1.65 -10.93 -0.97
N GLU A 20 -1.73 -10.29 -2.14
CA GLU A 20 -0.59 -9.65 -2.80
C GLU A 20 -0.18 -8.37 -2.08
N LEU A 21 -1.16 -7.61 -1.59
CA LEU A 21 -0.94 -6.37 -0.87
C LEU A 21 -0.44 -6.61 0.56
N THR A 22 -0.71 -7.78 1.15
CA THR A 22 -0.21 -8.14 2.50
C THR A 22 1.22 -8.66 2.50
N LYS A 23 1.69 -9.26 1.40
CA LYS A 23 3.07 -9.82 1.29
C LYS A 23 4.18 -8.85 1.73
N PRO A 24 4.21 -7.57 1.30
CA PRO A 24 5.30 -6.66 1.65
C PRO A 24 5.16 -6.01 3.05
N LEU A 25 4.09 -6.27 3.81
CA LEU A 25 3.85 -5.59 5.09
C LEU A 25 4.93 -5.86 6.16
N PRO A 26 5.46 -7.09 6.33
CA PRO A 26 6.55 -7.34 7.27
C PRO A 26 7.79 -6.49 6.95
N ASP A 27 8.23 -6.51 5.70
CA ASP A 27 9.41 -5.76 5.24
C ASP A 27 9.19 -4.24 5.35
N ALA A 28 7.97 -3.76 5.14
CA ALA A 28 7.62 -2.36 5.30
C ALA A 28 7.72 -1.90 6.77
N GLY A 29 7.39 -2.76 7.73
CA GLY A 29 7.54 -2.50 9.16
C GLY A 29 9.01 -2.33 9.55
N ASP A 30 9.88 -3.24 9.10
CA ASP A 30 11.32 -3.18 9.35
C ASP A 30 11.96 -1.93 8.71
N ALA A 31 11.56 -1.62 7.47
CA ALA A 31 12.02 -0.42 6.77
C ALA A 31 11.57 0.87 7.47
N PHE A 32 10.37 0.90 8.03
CA PHE A 32 9.86 2.03 8.81
C PHE A 32 10.62 2.21 10.11
N ALA A 33 10.87 1.13 10.86
CA ALA A 33 11.65 1.18 12.09
C ALA A 33 13.09 1.66 11.84
N ALA A 34 13.74 1.16 10.79
CA ALA A 34 15.09 1.59 10.39
C ALA A 34 15.13 3.09 10.03
N MET A 35 14.13 3.58 9.31
CA MET A 35 14.01 4.99 8.95
C MET A 35 13.85 5.90 10.19
N LEU A 36 13.01 5.51 11.15
CA LEU A 36 12.85 6.27 12.40
C LEU A 36 14.13 6.25 13.25
N ALA A 37 14.83 5.12 13.32
CA ALA A 37 16.10 5.02 14.01
C ALA A 37 17.19 5.91 13.38
N ASP A 38 17.22 6.01 12.05
CA ASP A 38 18.13 6.89 11.32
C ASP A 38 17.84 8.38 11.59
N LEU A 39 16.56 8.77 11.59
CA LEU A 39 16.14 10.14 11.93
C LEU A 39 16.44 10.50 13.39
N ALA A 40 16.22 9.56 14.32
CA ALA A 40 16.53 9.78 15.73
C ALA A 40 18.04 9.99 15.97
N ARG A 41 18.88 9.38 15.13
CA ARG A 41 20.34 9.55 15.18
C ARG A 41 20.80 10.86 14.55
N ASP A 42 20.21 11.26 13.42
CA ASP A 42 20.62 12.45 12.66
C ASP A 42 19.40 13.13 11.98
N PRO A 43 18.72 14.06 12.66
CA PRO A 43 17.50 14.70 12.16
C PRO A 43 17.80 15.86 11.20
N GLN A 44 18.38 15.56 10.04
CA GLN A 44 18.58 16.55 8.97
C GLN A 44 17.30 16.80 8.16
N PRO A 45 17.07 18.03 7.66
CA PRO A 45 15.90 18.36 6.84
C PRO A 45 15.69 17.40 5.65
N GLU A 46 16.74 17.07 4.91
CA GLU A 46 16.68 16.21 3.73
C GLU A 46 16.31 14.76 4.10
N ARG A 47 16.71 14.31 5.29
CA ARG A 47 16.33 12.98 5.80
C ARG A 47 14.85 12.95 6.18
N VAL A 48 14.37 14.01 6.81
CA VAL A 48 12.94 14.17 7.15
C VAL A 48 12.09 14.18 5.87
N GLU A 49 12.50 14.92 4.85
CA GLU A 49 11.80 14.94 3.56
C GLU A 49 11.73 13.56 2.91
N ARG A 50 12.86 12.82 2.87
CA ARG A 50 12.87 11.44 2.37
C ARG A 50 11.94 10.52 3.17
N ALA A 51 11.88 10.69 4.48
CA ALA A 51 10.99 9.92 5.33
C ALA A 51 9.52 10.22 5.04
N LEU A 52 9.17 11.49 4.82
CA LEU A 52 7.81 11.91 4.43
C LEU A 52 7.38 11.28 3.10
N VAL A 53 8.26 11.24 2.10
CA VAL A 53 7.98 10.59 0.80
C VAL A 53 7.72 9.08 0.99
N ARG A 54 8.51 8.40 1.83
CA ARG A 54 8.30 6.98 2.13
C ARG A 54 6.98 6.73 2.84
N LEU A 55 6.65 7.55 3.82
CA LEU A 55 5.38 7.49 4.55
C LEU A 55 4.18 7.65 3.62
N GLU A 56 4.27 8.56 2.65
CA GLU A 56 3.23 8.73 1.63
C GLU A 56 3.06 7.47 0.77
N GLY A 57 4.16 6.81 0.39
CA GLY A 57 4.11 5.52 -0.30
C GLY A 57 3.42 4.42 0.52
N ILE A 58 3.73 4.33 1.82
CA ILE A 58 3.08 3.39 2.75
C ILE A 58 1.59 3.70 2.87
N ARG A 59 1.22 4.99 3.02
CA ARG A 59 -0.18 5.43 3.10
C ARG A 59 -0.98 5.00 1.86
N GLN A 60 -0.42 5.24 0.67
CA GLN A 60 -1.05 4.83 -0.58
C GLN A 60 -1.22 3.31 -0.68
N HIS A 61 -0.23 2.54 -0.24
CA HIS A 61 -0.31 1.07 -0.19
C HIS A 61 -1.44 0.60 0.73
N LEU A 62 -1.54 1.17 1.94
CA LEU A 62 -2.61 0.85 2.89
C LEU A 62 -3.99 1.25 2.36
N HIS A 63 -4.12 2.35 1.61
CA HIS A 63 -5.37 2.70 0.93
C HIS A 63 -5.78 1.66 -0.12
N ARG A 64 -4.83 1.12 -0.90
CA ARG A 64 -5.12 0.04 -1.85
C ARG A 64 -5.57 -1.21 -1.13
N LEU A 65 -4.91 -1.57 -0.02
CA LEU A 65 -5.30 -2.72 0.81
C LEU A 65 -6.70 -2.53 1.41
N HIS A 66 -6.98 -1.35 1.97
CA HIS A 66 -8.31 -1.02 2.47
C HIS A 66 -9.38 -1.10 1.36
N GLY A 67 -9.07 -0.59 0.17
CA GLY A 67 -9.94 -0.70 -1.00
C GLY A 67 -10.22 -2.15 -1.39
N ALA A 68 -9.20 -3.00 -1.43
CA ALA A 68 -9.36 -4.43 -1.71
C ALA A 68 -10.20 -5.14 -0.63
N LEU A 69 -9.97 -4.86 0.65
CA LEU A 69 -10.75 -5.41 1.76
C LEU A 69 -12.23 -4.98 1.70
N THR A 70 -12.49 -3.70 1.38
CA THR A 70 -13.86 -3.15 1.32
C THR A 70 -14.67 -3.71 0.15
N ARG A 71 -14.00 -4.03 -0.97
CA ARG A 71 -14.65 -4.64 -2.15
C ARG A 71 -15.02 -6.11 -1.96
N GLY A 72 -14.57 -6.75 -0.88
CA GLY A 72 -14.80 -8.18 -0.65
C GLY A 72 -13.85 -9.10 -1.41
N ASP A 73 -12.77 -8.58 -2.00
CA ASP A 73 -11.74 -9.36 -2.72
C ASP A 73 -10.92 -10.30 -1.80
N GLY A 74 -11.32 -10.45 -0.54
CA GLY A 74 -10.75 -11.39 0.45
C GLY A 74 -11.79 -12.28 1.14
N ALA A 75 -13.03 -12.34 0.63
CA ALA A 75 -14.14 -13.10 1.23
C ALA A 75 -14.65 -14.27 0.38
N ASP A 76 -13.83 -14.82 -0.52
CA ASP A 76 -14.08 -16.12 -1.16
C ASP A 76 -12.94 -17.08 -0.81
N GLY A 77 -13.08 -17.74 0.35
CA GLY A 77 -12.06 -18.65 0.87
C GLY A 77 -12.32 -19.14 2.29
N ARG A 78 -13.57 -19.41 2.68
CA ARG A 78 -13.90 -20.32 3.78
C ARG A 78 -15.27 -20.94 3.60
#